data_AF-A0A8C6QQK6-F1
#
_entry.id   AF-A0A8C6QQK6-F1
#
_cell.length_a   1.000
_cell.length_b   1.000
_cell.length_c   1.000
_cell.angle_alpha   90.00
_cell.angle_beta   90.00
_cell.angle_gamma   90.00
#
_symmetry.space_group_name_H-M   'P 1'
#
loop_
_entity.id
_entity.type
_entity.pdbx_description
1 polymer ?
#
loop_
_entity_poly.entity_id
_entity_poly.type
_entity_poly.pdbx_seq_one_letter_code
_entity_poly.pdbx_strand_id
1 'polypeptide(L)'
;MGPQRPPLPLVLLLLLLLLDTSVWAQDEVLENVNWNCPNATRFKHLRKYVYNYEAESSSGVRGTADSRSTTKINCKIELEVPQLCSFILRTSQCTLKEVYGFNPEGKALMKKTKNSEEFAAAMSRYELKLAIPEGKQAVLYPEKDEPKHILNIKRGIISALLVPPETEEAKQVLFLDTVYGNCSTQVTVTTRKGNVATEMSTERDLQQCDGFQPISTSVSPLALIKGLVRPLSTLISSSQSCQYTLDPKRKHVSEAMCKEEHLFLPFSYKNKYGIMTHVTQTLTLEDTPKINSRVFSEGTEQVGLAFESTKSTSPPKQAEAVLKTLQ
;
A
#
# COMPACT_ATOMS: atom_id res chain seq x y z
N MET A 1 73.44 -49.36 -40.01
CA MET A 1 72.04 -49.38 -40.49
C MET A 1 71.13 -49.55 -39.28
N GLY A 2 70.03 -48.80 -39.18
CA GLY A 2 68.87 -49.23 -38.37
C GLY A 2 68.03 -50.24 -39.18
N PRO A 3 66.77 -50.55 -38.81
CA PRO A 3 65.93 -49.95 -37.76
C PRO A 3 65.75 -50.94 -36.57
N GLN A 4 64.78 -50.87 -35.63
CA GLN A 4 63.66 -49.94 -35.36
C GLN A 4 63.36 -49.91 -33.84
N ARG A 5 62.26 -49.26 -33.42
CA ARG A 5 61.60 -49.46 -32.11
C ARG A 5 60.09 -49.68 -32.32
N PRO A 6 59.41 -50.51 -31.50
CA PRO A 6 57.95 -50.61 -31.51
C PRO A 6 57.30 -49.39 -30.81
N PRO A 7 56.04 -49.05 -31.13
CA PRO A 7 55.37 -47.87 -30.59
C PRO A 7 54.80 -48.10 -29.18
N LEU A 8 54.87 -47.07 -28.31
CA LEU A 8 54.02 -47.01 -27.13
C LEU A 8 52.57 -46.65 -27.54
N PRO A 9 51.54 -47.16 -26.83
CA PRO A 9 50.16 -47.00 -27.24
C PRO A 9 49.62 -45.59 -26.97
N LEU A 10 48.89 -45.06 -27.95
CA LEU A 10 48.22 -43.74 -27.94
C LEU A 10 47.21 -43.53 -26.78
N VAL A 11 46.89 -44.60 -26.04
CA VAL A 11 45.85 -44.66 -25.01
C VAL A 11 46.20 -43.81 -23.77
N LEU A 12 47.48 -43.69 -23.42
CA LEU A 12 47.89 -42.93 -22.24
C LEU A 12 47.75 -41.40 -22.43
N LEU A 13 47.77 -40.91 -23.67
CA LEU A 13 47.62 -39.48 -23.98
C LEU A 13 46.16 -39.01 -23.88
N LEU A 14 45.19 -39.89 -24.17
CA LEU A 14 43.75 -39.59 -24.05
C LEU A 14 43.25 -39.55 -22.60
N LEU A 15 43.90 -40.29 -21.69
CA LEU A 15 43.57 -40.28 -20.26
C LEU A 15 44.12 -39.05 -19.52
N LEU A 16 45.16 -38.39 -20.04
CA LEU A 16 45.70 -37.14 -19.48
C LEU A 16 44.93 -35.88 -19.91
N LEU A 17 44.09 -35.96 -20.95
CA LEU A 17 43.24 -34.85 -21.43
C LEU A 17 41.89 -34.74 -20.70
N LEU A 18 41.64 -35.59 -19.69
CA LEU A 18 40.37 -35.64 -18.93
C LEU A 18 40.48 -35.12 -17.49
N LEU A 19 41.59 -34.45 -17.13
CA LEU A 19 41.84 -33.94 -15.78
C LEU A 19 41.70 -32.41 -15.62
N ASP A 20 41.59 -31.65 -16.72
CA ASP A 20 41.49 -30.17 -16.71
C ASP A 20 40.09 -29.65 -17.11
N THR A 21 39.03 -30.25 -16.57
CA THR A 21 37.69 -29.62 -16.55
C THR A 21 37.09 -29.59 -15.16
N SER A 22 37.86 -29.13 -14.17
CA SER A 22 37.25 -28.45 -13.02
C SER A 22 36.65 -27.13 -13.52
N VAL A 23 35.43 -27.19 -14.06
CA VAL A 23 34.62 -25.97 -14.24
C VAL A 23 34.42 -25.41 -12.85
N TRP A 24 35.20 -24.38 -12.53
CA TRP A 24 34.85 -23.49 -11.43
C TRP A 24 33.55 -22.84 -11.89
N ALA A 25 32.43 -23.35 -11.37
CA ALA A 25 31.19 -22.60 -11.32
C ALA A 25 31.46 -21.43 -10.37
N GLN A 26 32.14 -20.43 -10.93
CA GLN A 26 32.26 -19.12 -10.33
C GLN A 26 30.83 -18.63 -10.27
N ASP A 27 30.30 -18.64 -9.05
CA ASP A 27 29.04 -18.00 -8.72
C ASP A 27 29.26 -16.55 -9.12
N GLU A 28 28.80 -16.17 -10.32
CA GLU A 28 28.66 -14.78 -10.73
C GLU A 28 27.58 -14.21 -9.83
N VAL A 29 28.03 -13.87 -8.62
CA VAL A 29 27.31 -12.99 -7.72
C VAL A 29 26.99 -11.78 -8.59
N LEU A 30 25.69 -11.59 -8.83
CA LEU A 30 25.15 -10.45 -9.56
C LEU A 30 25.23 -9.18 -8.69
N GLU A 31 26.42 -8.93 -8.14
CA GLU A 31 26.86 -7.69 -7.54
C GLU A 31 27.10 -6.72 -8.70
N ASN A 32 26.39 -5.58 -8.66
CA ASN A 32 26.43 -4.47 -9.62
C ASN A 32 25.45 -4.50 -10.80
N VAL A 33 24.23 -5.00 -10.61
CA VAL A 33 23.07 -4.20 -11.05
C VAL A 33 22.67 -3.32 -9.88
N ASN A 34 22.93 -2.01 -10.00
CA ASN A 34 22.62 -1.03 -8.95
C ASN A 34 21.11 -0.68 -8.99
N TRP A 35 20.27 -1.64 -8.59
CA TRP A 35 18.81 -1.48 -8.46
C TRP A 35 18.44 -0.48 -7.36
N ASN A 36 18.66 0.79 -7.64
CA ASN A 36 18.41 1.88 -6.72
C ASN A 36 16.98 2.37 -6.89
N CYS A 37 16.03 1.67 -6.24
CA CYS A 37 14.64 2.10 -6.10
C CYS A 37 14.49 2.93 -4.80
N PRO A 38 14.51 4.27 -4.83
CA PRO A 38 14.69 5.07 -3.62
C PRO A 38 13.61 4.81 -2.56
N ASN A 39 12.35 4.71 -3.01
CA ASN A 39 11.16 4.49 -2.19
C ASN A 39 11.00 3.05 -1.65
N ALA A 40 11.82 2.09 -2.09
CA ALA A 40 11.75 0.68 -1.68
C ALA A 40 12.96 0.21 -0.84
N THR A 41 13.98 1.06 -0.67
CA THR A 41 15.21 0.80 0.11
C THR A 41 15.00 0.34 1.57
N ARG A 42 13.80 0.53 2.13
CA ARG A 42 13.45 0.19 3.51
C ARG A 42 13.30 -1.32 3.75
N PHE A 43 13.01 -2.10 2.71
CA PHE A 43 12.74 -3.53 2.82
C PHE A 43 13.90 -4.36 2.26
N LYS A 44 14.37 -5.34 3.03
CA LYS A 44 15.54 -6.16 2.68
C LYS A 44 15.14 -7.37 1.85
N HIS A 45 15.89 -7.63 0.79
CA HIS A 45 15.83 -8.86 0.00
C HIS A 45 15.87 -10.13 0.88
N LEU A 46 15.15 -11.17 0.46
CA LEU A 46 15.01 -12.45 1.17
C LEU A 46 14.42 -12.31 2.59
N ARG A 47 13.52 -11.34 2.76
CA ARG A 47 12.69 -11.20 3.96
C ARG A 47 11.21 -11.22 3.61
N LYS A 48 10.44 -11.69 4.58
CA LYS A 48 9.01 -11.44 4.70
C LYS A 48 8.80 -10.49 5.87
N TYR A 49 7.90 -9.55 5.74
CA TYR A 49 7.50 -8.62 6.80
C TYR A 49 6.04 -8.87 7.13
N VAL A 50 5.77 -9.24 8.37
CA VAL A 50 4.43 -9.65 8.83
C VAL A 50 3.85 -8.55 9.69
N TYR A 51 2.79 -7.89 9.23
CA TYR A 51 2.12 -6.78 9.90
C TYR A 51 0.71 -7.15 10.33
N ASN A 52 0.28 -6.63 11.48
CA ASN A 52 -1.14 -6.44 11.76
C ASN A 52 -1.60 -5.13 11.11
N TYR A 53 -2.66 -5.22 10.32
CA TYR A 53 -3.31 -4.09 9.69
C TYR A 53 -4.63 -3.80 10.39
N GLU A 54 -4.85 -2.53 10.70
CA GLU A 54 -6.11 -1.99 11.16
C GLU A 54 -6.45 -0.75 10.33
N ALA A 55 -7.68 -0.68 9.82
CA ALA A 55 -8.20 0.54 9.21
C ALA A 55 -9.61 0.82 9.74
N GLU A 56 -9.86 2.06 10.14
CA GLU A 56 -11.13 2.52 10.69
C GLU A 56 -11.58 3.77 9.93
N SER A 57 -12.76 3.73 9.32
CA SER A 57 -13.40 4.87 8.67
C SER A 57 -14.62 5.27 9.49
N SER A 58 -14.68 6.54 9.90
CA SER A 58 -15.72 7.10 10.77
C SER A 58 -16.28 8.39 10.17
N SER A 59 -17.55 8.38 9.77
CA SER A 59 -18.26 9.53 9.21
C SER A 59 -19.37 10.01 10.16
N GLY A 60 -19.49 11.32 10.37
CA GLY A 60 -20.53 11.91 11.22
C GLY A 60 -20.55 13.45 11.21
N VAL A 61 -21.38 14.05 12.07
CA VAL A 61 -21.45 15.51 12.23
C VAL A 61 -20.70 15.92 13.50
N ARG A 62 -19.45 16.36 13.33
CA ARG A 62 -18.56 16.69 14.45
C ARG A 62 -19.03 17.95 15.16
N GLY A 63 -19.42 17.80 16.42
CA GLY A 63 -19.80 18.89 17.33
C GLY A 63 -21.28 18.95 17.72
N THR A 64 -22.15 18.14 17.11
CA THR A 64 -23.60 18.17 17.41
C THR A 64 -24.31 16.81 17.43
N ALA A 65 -23.76 15.77 16.79
CA ALA A 65 -24.39 14.44 16.73
C ALA A 65 -23.47 13.36 17.32
N ASP A 66 -24.00 12.62 18.30
CA ASP A 66 -23.32 11.45 18.90
C ASP A 66 -23.35 10.23 17.95
N SER A 67 -24.30 10.20 17.02
CA SER A 67 -24.41 9.15 16.00
C SER A 67 -23.40 9.36 14.88
N ARG A 68 -22.47 8.40 14.74
CA ARG A 68 -21.51 8.29 13.63
C ARG A 68 -21.60 6.90 12.98
N SER A 69 -21.34 6.83 11.69
CA SER A 69 -21.14 5.56 10.98
C SER A 69 -19.66 5.20 11.08
N THR A 70 -19.33 4.06 11.67
CA THR A 70 -17.95 3.57 11.78
C THR A 70 -17.84 2.18 11.20
N THR A 71 -16.86 1.98 10.31
CA THR A 71 -16.50 0.70 9.69
C THR A 71 -15.05 0.41 10.00
N LYS A 72 -14.73 -0.83 10.37
CA LYS A 72 -13.38 -1.24 10.78
C LYS A 72 -12.97 -2.53 10.08
N ILE A 73 -11.78 -2.51 9.49
CA ILE A 73 -11.09 -3.65 8.89
C ILE A 73 -9.91 -4.00 9.79
N ASN A 74 -9.77 -5.28 10.13
CA ASN A 74 -8.53 -5.84 10.67
C ASN A 74 -8.04 -6.93 9.71
N CYS A 75 -6.76 -6.99 9.38
CA CYS A 75 -6.17 -8.03 8.54
C CYS A 75 -4.75 -8.39 8.99
N LYS A 76 -4.30 -9.58 8.63
CA LYS A 76 -2.88 -9.98 8.66
C LYS A 76 -2.27 -9.73 7.28
N ILE A 77 -1.17 -9.00 7.23
CA ILE A 77 -0.48 -8.63 6.00
C ILE A 77 0.91 -9.26 5.99
N GLU A 78 1.27 -9.89 4.88
CA GLU A 78 2.62 -10.38 4.65
C GLU A 78 3.18 -9.70 3.39
N LEU A 79 4.32 -9.02 3.52
CA LEU A 79 5.05 -8.42 2.41
C LEU A 79 6.36 -9.20 2.22
N GLU A 80 6.41 -10.05 1.19
CA GLU A 80 7.61 -10.78 0.78
C GLU A 80 8.46 -9.96 -0.18
N VAL A 81 9.78 -10.03 -0.04
CA VAL A 81 10.77 -9.34 -0.88
C VAL A 81 11.64 -10.39 -1.61
N PRO A 82 11.08 -11.09 -2.62
CA PRO A 82 11.79 -12.13 -3.37
C PRO A 82 12.97 -11.58 -4.18
N GLN A 83 12.92 -10.31 -4.60
CA GLN A 83 13.99 -9.60 -5.29
C GLN A 83 14.02 -8.14 -4.78
N LEU A 84 15.11 -7.40 -5.00
CA LEU A 84 15.10 -5.97 -4.68
C LEU A 84 14.04 -5.25 -5.51
N CYS A 85 13.40 -4.24 -4.92
CA CYS A 85 12.36 -3.42 -5.55
C CYS A 85 11.09 -4.18 -5.99
N SER A 86 11.00 -5.49 -5.73
CA SER A 86 9.93 -6.38 -6.19
C SER A 86 9.34 -7.13 -5.00
N PHE A 87 8.02 -7.11 -4.91
CA PHE A 87 7.28 -7.43 -3.70
C PHE A 87 6.07 -8.32 -4.00
N ILE A 88 5.75 -9.20 -3.05
CA ILE A 88 4.52 -9.99 -3.06
C ILE A 88 3.76 -9.68 -1.78
N LEU A 89 2.58 -9.06 -1.93
CA LEU A 89 1.66 -8.75 -0.85
C LEU A 89 0.62 -9.88 -0.72
N ARG A 90 0.60 -10.55 0.43
CA ARG A 90 -0.48 -11.48 0.81
C ARG A 90 -1.27 -10.88 1.96
N THR A 91 -2.59 -11.05 1.91
CA THR A 91 -3.49 -10.62 2.99
C THR A 91 -4.29 -11.83 3.48
N SER A 92 -4.43 -11.97 4.79
CA SER A 92 -5.13 -13.10 5.40
C SER A 92 -5.77 -12.68 6.72
N GLN A 93 -6.52 -13.59 7.36
CA GLN A 93 -7.16 -13.36 8.68
C GLN A 93 -7.97 -12.05 8.75
N CYS A 94 -8.55 -11.64 7.62
CA CYS A 94 -9.28 -10.39 7.52
C CYS A 94 -10.63 -10.47 8.25
N THR A 95 -11.04 -9.38 8.88
CA THR A 95 -12.39 -9.20 9.45
C THR A 95 -12.89 -7.80 9.15
N LEU A 96 -14.12 -7.72 8.63
CA LEU A 96 -14.88 -6.49 8.48
C LEU A 96 -15.89 -6.36 9.62
N LYS A 97 -15.93 -5.19 10.25
CA LYS A 97 -16.80 -4.84 11.39
C LYS A 97 -17.52 -3.51 11.14
N GLU A 98 -18.74 -3.39 11.63
CA GLU A 98 -19.56 -2.17 11.58
C GLU A 98 -20.00 -1.76 12.99
N VAL A 99 -20.25 -0.47 13.19
CA VAL A 99 -20.90 0.03 14.42
C VAL A 99 -22.35 -0.46 14.50
N TYR A 100 -22.79 -0.85 15.70
CA TYR A 100 -24.18 -1.24 15.96
C TYR A 100 -24.82 -0.49 17.14
N GLY A 101 -24.05 0.32 17.85
CA GLY A 101 -24.50 1.13 18.96
C GLY A 101 -23.34 1.90 19.59
N PHE A 102 -23.64 2.63 20.65
CA PHE A 102 -22.67 3.33 21.48
C PHE A 102 -22.90 2.93 22.94
N ASN A 103 -21.83 2.83 23.72
CA ASN A 103 -21.96 2.67 25.17
C ASN A 103 -22.27 4.04 25.83
N PRO A 104 -22.63 4.08 27.14
CA PRO A 104 -22.88 5.34 27.84
C PRO A 104 -21.70 6.34 27.80
N GLU A 105 -20.48 5.84 27.57
CA GLU A 105 -19.26 6.63 27.42
C GLU A 105 -18.99 7.14 25.98
N GLY A 106 -19.92 6.96 25.03
CA GLY A 106 -19.81 7.47 23.65
C GLY A 106 -18.84 6.69 22.73
N LYS A 107 -18.31 5.56 23.19
CA LYS A 107 -17.46 4.64 22.42
C LYS A 107 -18.33 3.80 21.49
N ALA A 108 -17.92 3.71 20.23
CA ALA A 108 -18.57 2.87 19.23
C ALA A 108 -18.47 1.38 19.62
N LEU A 109 -19.62 0.71 19.65
CA LEU A 109 -19.72 -0.74 19.80
C LEU A 109 -19.75 -1.38 18.42
N MET A 110 -18.80 -2.27 18.15
CA MET A 110 -18.51 -2.82 16.82
C MET A 110 -18.84 -4.31 16.76
N LYS A 111 -19.52 -4.76 15.71
CA LYS A 111 -19.85 -6.18 15.45
C LYS A 111 -19.30 -6.62 14.10
N LYS A 112 -19.04 -7.92 13.92
CA LYS A 112 -18.67 -8.51 12.62
C LYS A 112 -19.84 -8.33 11.63
N THR A 113 -19.57 -7.86 10.41
CA THR A 113 -20.61 -7.68 9.38
C THR A 113 -21.06 -9.04 8.82
N LYS A 114 -22.25 -9.09 8.20
CA LYS A 114 -22.75 -10.33 7.57
C LYS A 114 -21.84 -10.85 6.44
N ASN A 115 -21.27 -9.92 5.65
CA ASN A 115 -20.39 -10.23 4.51
C ASN A 115 -18.91 -10.34 4.91
N SER A 116 -18.60 -10.42 6.21
CA SER A 116 -17.22 -10.36 6.71
C SER A 116 -16.38 -11.57 6.28
N GLU A 117 -16.99 -12.77 6.14
CA GLU A 117 -16.28 -13.97 5.64
C GLU A 117 -16.07 -13.91 4.12
N GLU A 118 -17.04 -13.40 3.36
CA GLU A 118 -16.93 -13.16 1.91
C GLU A 118 -15.81 -12.16 1.63
N PHE A 119 -15.78 -11.05 2.37
CA PHE A 119 -14.69 -10.07 2.36
C PHE A 119 -13.34 -10.69 2.69
N ALA A 120 -13.27 -11.53 3.73
CA ALA A 120 -12.04 -12.19 4.14
C ALA A 120 -11.49 -13.13 3.06
N ALA A 121 -12.37 -13.95 2.47
CA ALA A 121 -12.03 -14.84 1.37
C ALA A 121 -11.60 -14.06 0.11
N ALA A 122 -12.29 -12.96 -0.23
CA ALA A 122 -11.94 -12.13 -1.38
C ALA A 122 -10.58 -11.44 -1.21
N MET A 123 -10.27 -10.93 -0.01
CA MET A 123 -8.95 -10.39 0.33
C MET A 123 -7.85 -11.45 0.15
N SER A 124 -8.01 -12.65 0.69
CA SER A 124 -6.97 -13.69 0.69
C SER A 124 -6.86 -14.54 -0.57
N ARG A 125 -7.81 -14.43 -1.51
CA ARG A 125 -7.87 -15.27 -2.71
C ARG A 125 -6.66 -15.13 -3.64
N TYR A 126 -6.13 -13.91 -3.77
CA TYR A 126 -5.05 -13.59 -4.70
C TYR A 126 -3.93 -12.82 -3.98
N GLU A 127 -2.68 -13.17 -4.26
CA GLU A 127 -1.53 -12.33 -3.90
C GLU A 127 -1.40 -11.17 -4.89
N LEU A 128 -1.00 -9.99 -4.41
CA LEU A 128 -0.77 -8.83 -5.26
C LEU A 128 0.74 -8.62 -5.41
N LYS A 129 1.23 -8.68 -6.64
CA LYS A 129 2.63 -8.42 -6.95
C LYS A 129 2.84 -6.94 -7.24
N LEU A 130 3.95 -6.39 -6.79
CA LEU A 130 4.34 -4.99 -6.92
C LEU A 130 5.80 -4.92 -7.36
N ALA A 131 6.11 -4.04 -8.32
CA ALA A 131 7.47 -3.64 -8.63
C ALA A 131 7.61 -2.12 -8.56
N ILE A 132 8.79 -1.63 -8.17
CA ILE A 132 9.16 -0.21 -8.23
C ILE A 132 10.42 -0.10 -9.09
N PRO A 133 10.29 0.01 -10.42
CA PRO A 133 11.45 0.15 -11.30
C PRO A 133 12.25 1.42 -10.95
N GLU A 134 13.55 1.41 -11.24
CA GLU A 134 14.49 2.50 -10.90
C GLU A 134 13.95 3.88 -11.30
N GLY A 135 13.72 4.73 -10.29
CA GLY A 135 13.21 6.10 -10.47
C GLY A 135 11.76 6.23 -10.97
N LYS A 136 10.98 5.15 -11.07
CA LYS A 136 9.60 5.16 -11.60
C LYS A 136 8.53 4.99 -10.51
N GLN A 137 7.28 5.23 -10.92
CA GLN A 137 6.07 4.98 -10.12
C GLN A 137 5.90 3.49 -9.79
N ALA A 138 5.07 3.20 -8.79
CA ALA A 138 4.78 1.83 -8.37
C ALA A 138 3.87 1.12 -9.38
N VAL A 139 4.31 -0.05 -9.82
CA VAL A 139 3.62 -0.91 -10.79
C VAL A 139 3.04 -2.11 -10.07
N LEU A 140 1.75 -2.35 -10.24
CA LEU A 140 1.04 -3.48 -9.67
C LEU A 140 0.68 -4.49 -10.75
N TYR A 141 0.80 -5.77 -10.41
CA TYR A 141 0.37 -6.89 -11.24
C TYR A 141 -0.70 -7.70 -10.48
N PRO A 142 -1.99 -7.31 -10.58
CA PRO A 142 -3.10 -8.04 -9.98
C PRO A 142 -3.46 -9.28 -10.80
N GLU A 143 -4.20 -10.19 -10.18
CA GLU A 143 -4.87 -11.27 -10.90
C GLU A 143 -6.13 -10.74 -11.59
N LYS A 144 -6.39 -11.20 -12.83
CA LYS A 144 -7.48 -10.70 -13.69
C LYS A 144 -8.88 -10.78 -13.05
N ASP A 145 -9.09 -11.78 -12.20
CA ASP A 145 -10.35 -12.03 -11.49
C ASP A 145 -10.42 -11.32 -10.12
N GLU A 146 -9.43 -10.51 -9.75
CA GLU A 146 -9.44 -9.76 -8.49
C GLU A 146 -10.49 -8.63 -8.52
N PRO A 147 -11.46 -8.60 -7.59
CA PRO A 147 -12.45 -7.53 -7.57
C PRO A 147 -11.78 -6.17 -7.32
N LYS A 148 -12.04 -5.18 -8.18
CA LYS A 148 -11.41 -3.84 -8.10
C LYS A 148 -11.49 -3.17 -6.72
N HIS A 149 -12.56 -3.41 -5.95
CA HIS A 149 -12.69 -2.88 -4.58
C HIS A 149 -11.71 -3.54 -3.58
N ILE A 150 -11.38 -4.82 -3.77
CA ILE A 150 -10.34 -5.54 -3.00
C ILE A 150 -8.95 -5.02 -3.39
N LEU A 151 -8.69 -4.90 -4.70
CA LEU A 151 -7.44 -4.34 -5.21
C LEU A 151 -7.19 -2.91 -4.68
N ASN A 152 -8.22 -2.06 -4.62
CA ASN A 152 -8.12 -0.72 -4.05
C ASN A 152 -7.80 -0.71 -2.54
N ILE A 153 -8.25 -1.70 -1.76
CA ILE A 153 -7.85 -1.85 -0.35
C ILE A 153 -6.38 -2.27 -0.26
N LYS A 154 -5.92 -3.18 -1.12
CA LYS A 154 -4.51 -3.58 -1.21
C LYS A 154 -3.60 -2.41 -1.67
N ARG A 155 -4.07 -1.56 -2.59
CA ARG A 155 -3.43 -0.28 -2.95
C ARG A 155 -3.27 0.63 -1.74
N GLY A 156 -4.30 0.78 -0.90
CA GLY A 156 -4.24 1.53 0.36
C GLY A 156 -3.21 0.98 1.36
N ILE A 157 -3.12 -0.34 1.49
CA ILE A 157 -2.09 -1.01 2.30
C ILE A 157 -0.68 -0.71 1.77
N ILE A 158 -0.45 -0.85 0.46
CA ILE A 158 0.83 -0.56 -0.18
C ILE A 158 1.20 0.92 0.00
N SER A 159 0.27 1.85 -0.27
CA SER A 159 0.50 3.29 -0.19
C SER A 159 0.92 3.79 1.21
N ALA A 160 0.65 3.05 2.28
CA ALA A 160 1.13 3.35 3.63
C ALA A 160 2.43 2.59 4.02
N LEU A 161 2.82 1.57 3.25
CA LEU A 161 4.10 0.87 3.42
C LEU A 161 5.23 1.51 2.61
N LEU A 162 4.92 2.24 1.53
CA LEU A 162 5.88 2.96 0.69
C LEU A 162 6.37 4.27 1.35
N VAL A 163 7.17 4.12 2.39
CA VAL A 163 7.82 5.25 3.09
C VAL A 163 9.00 5.76 2.26
N PRO A 164 9.11 7.09 2.02
CA PRO A 164 10.20 7.66 1.22
C PRO A 164 11.61 7.35 1.80
N PRO A 165 12.66 7.44 0.95
CA PRO A 165 14.04 7.31 1.39
C PRO A 165 14.42 8.34 2.47
N GLU A 166 15.49 8.05 3.18
CA GLU A 166 16.13 9.00 4.08
C GLU A 166 17.01 9.93 3.23
N THR A 167 16.87 11.24 3.42
CA THR A 167 17.79 12.24 2.86
C THR A 167 18.46 13.01 3.99
N GLU A 168 19.48 13.81 3.66
CA GLU A 168 20.22 14.61 4.63
C GLU A 168 19.32 15.68 5.30
N GLU A 169 18.42 16.28 4.52
CA GLU A 169 17.48 17.29 4.96
C GLU A 169 16.47 16.73 5.96
N ALA A 170 16.32 17.38 7.11
CA ALA A 170 15.29 17.01 8.08
C ALA A 170 13.86 17.32 7.59
N LYS A 171 13.70 18.19 6.58
CA LYS A 171 12.43 18.56 5.96
C LYS A 171 12.60 18.77 4.46
N GLN A 172 11.71 18.20 3.67
CA GLN A 172 11.68 18.35 2.21
C GLN A 172 10.26 18.17 1.67
N VAL A 173 10.05 18.51 0.39
CA VAL A 173 8.82 18.21 -0.34
C VAL A 173 9.16 17.22 -1.45
N LEU A 174 8.49 16.07 -1.46
CA LEU A 174 8.65 15.02 -2.47
C LEU A 174 7.31 14.75 -3.16
N PHE A 175 7.38 14.44 -4.45
CA PHE A 175 6.25 13.91 -5.21
C PHE A 175 6.20 12.40 -5.03
N LEU A 176 5.21 11.91 -4.28
CA LEU A 176 5.04 10.50 -3.97
C LEU A 176 3.85 9.91 -4.71
N ASP A 177 3.99 8.65 -5.12
CA ASP A 177 2.91 7.84 -5.70
C ASP A 177 2.01 7.28 -4.59
N THR A 178 0.70 7.35 -4.76
CA THR A 178 -0.30 7.06 -3.73
C THR A 178 -1.60 6.53 -4.33
N VAL A 179 -2.55 6.11 -3.48
CA VAL A 179 -3.92 5.83 -3.92
C VAL A 179 -4.64 7.03 -4.57
N TYR A 180 -4.17 8.25 -4.33
CA TYR A 180 -4.68 9.48 -4.94
C TYR A 180 -3.85 9.96 -6.13
N GLY A 181 -3.03 9.07 -6.71
CA GLY A 181 -2.07 9.39 -7.76
C GLY A 181 -0.82 10.06 -7.19
N ASN A 182 -0.22 10.95 -7.97
CA ASN A 182 0.98 11.67 -7.59
C ASN A 182 0.64 12.86 -6.68
N CYS A 183 1.16 12.85 -5.46
CA CYS A 183 0.90 13.85 -4.43
C CYS A 183 2.17 14.59 -4.03
N SER A 184 2.12 15.93 -4.06
CA SER A 184 3.06 16.78 -3.32
C SER A 184 2.97 16.46 -1.82
N THR A 185 4.05 15.94 -1.23
CA THR A 185 4.09 15.49 0.16
C THR A 185 5.24 16.17 0.89
N GLN A 186 4.92 16.86 1.99
CA GLN A 186 5.92 17.33 2.93
C GLN A 186 6.41 16.14 3.76
N VAL A 187 7.71 15.84 3.70
CA VAL A 187 8.36 14.78 4.48
C VAL A 187 9.20 15.43 5.58
N THR A 188 9.05 14.98 6.82
CA THR A 188 9.85 15.42 7.97
C THR A 188 10.49 14.22 8.65
N VAL A 189 11.79 14.28 8.92
CA VAL A 189 12.47 13.35 9.83
C VAL A 189 12.37 13.92 11.24
N THR A 190 11.57 13.27 12.10
CA THR A 190 11.28 13.75 13.46
C THR A 190 12.42 13.40 14.42
N THR A 191 12.90 12.16 14.38
CA THR A 191 13.91 11.64 15.30
C THR A 191 14.96 10.83 14.54
N ARG A 192 16.24 11.06 14.87
CA ARG A 192 17.40 10.32 14.36
C ARG A 192 18.18 9.70 15.52
N LYS A 193 18.74 8.51 15.31
CA LYS A 193 19.70 7.86 16.20
C LYS A 193 21.03 7.69 15.47
N GLY A 194 21.91 8.68 15.63
CA GLY A 194 23.05 8.85 14.73
C GLY A 194 22.57 9.19 13.32
N ASN A 195 23.16 8.59 12.30
CA ASN A 195 22.82 8.83 10.88
C ASN A 195 21.67 7.91 10.40
N VAL A 196 20.67 7.68 11.25
CA VAL A 196 19.52 6.82 10.96
C VAL A 196 18.24 7.43 11.52
N ALA A 197 17.31 7.80 10.65
CA ALA A 197 15.94 8.14 11.00
C ALA A 197 15.26 6.97 11.72
N THR A 198 14.73 7.24 12.91
CA THR A 198 13.90 6.30 13.68
C THR A 198 12.44 6.70 13.67
N GLU A 199 12.14 7.97 13.44
CA GLU A 199 10.77 8.49 13.31
C GLU A 199 10.70 9.47 12.14
N MET A 200 9.69 9.30 11.29
CA MET A 200 9.40 10.17 10.16
C MET A 200 7.91 10.49 10.11
N SER A 201 7.55 11.66 9.58
CA SER A 201 6.17 11.99 9.26
C SER A 201 6.03 12.50 7.83
N THR A 202 4.84 12.31 7.26
CA THR A 202 4.47 12.86 5.96
C THR A 202 3.13 13.57 6.05
N GLU A 203 3.02 14.77 5.49
CA GLU A 203 1.79 15.56 5.44
C GLU A 203 1.51 15.99 4.00
N ARG A 204 0.24 15.91 3.58
CA ARG A 204 -0.20 16.27 2.23
C ARG A 204 -1.63 16.81 2.21
N ASP A 205 -1.85 17.81 1.37
CA ASP A 205 -3.19 18.27 0.98
C ASP A 205 -3.64 17.40 -0.19
N LEU A 206 -4.72 16.63 0.00
CA LEU A 206 -5.19 15.69 -1.01
C LEU A 206 -5.80 16.41 -2.21
N GLN A 207 -6.25 17.67 -2.05
CA GLN A 207 -6.74 18.47 -3.17
C GLN A 207 -5.65 18.81 -4.21
N GLN A 208 -4.37 18.61 -3.86
CA GLN A 208 -3.21 18.87 -4.73
C GLN A 208 -2.69 17.61 -5.44
N CYS A 209 -3.29 16.44 -5.23
CA CYS A 209 -2.93 15.21 -5.93
C CYS A 209 -3.65 15.09 -7.29
N ASP A 210 -2.96 14.60 -8.32
CA ASP A 210 -3.51 14.53 -9.70
C ASP A 210 -4.70 13.55 -9.87
N GLY A 211 -4.72 12.48 -9.07
CA GLY A 211 -5.78 11.47 -9.01
C GLY A 211 -6.91 11.77 -8.02
N PHE A 212 -6.86 12.88 -7.25
CA PHE A 212 -7.92 13.23 -6.30
C PHE A 212 -9.14 13.87 -6.99
N GLN A 213 -9.87 13.03 -7.75
CA GLN A 213 -11.01 13.47 -8.55
C GLN A 213 -12.34 13.06 -7.90
N PRO A 214 -13.33 13.98 -7.80
CA PRO A 214 -14.61 13.67 -7.19
C PRO A 214 -15.40 12.72 -8.10
N ILE A 215 -15.65 11.50 -7.64
CA ILE A 215 -16.42 10.50 -8.39
C ILE A 215 -17.88 10.96 -8.49
N SER A 216 -18.25 11.51 -9.64
CA SER A 216 -19.64 11.85 -9.98
C SER A 216 -20.45 10.59 -10.24
N THR A 217 -20.96 9.97 -9.17
CA THR A 217 -22.04 8.99 -9.32
C THR A 217 -23.30 9.71 -9.82
N SER A 218 -23.91 9.19 -10.88
CA SER A 218 -25.10 9.75 -11.54
C SER A 218 -26.38 9.73 -10.69
N VAL A 219 -26.27 9.31 -9.43
CA VAL A 219 -27.36 9.10 -8.45
C VAL A 219 -27.02 9.69 -7.07
N SER A 220 -26.07 10.63 -6.99
CA SER A 220 -25.88 11.45 -5.79
C SER A 220 -27.13 12.32 -5.53
N PRO A 221 -27.69 12.35 -4.31
CA PRO A 221 -28.77 13.30 -3.97
C PRO A 221 -28.38 14.76 -4.20
N LEU A 222 -27.08 15.08 -4.15
CA LEU A 222 -26.55 16.42 -4.43
C LEU A 222 -26.60 16.77 -5.94
N ALA A 223 -26.77 15.79 -6.83
CA ALA A 223 -26.98 16.03 -8.26
C ALA A 223 -28.35 16.66 -8.58
N LEU A 224 -29.27 16.71 -7.61
CA LEU A 224 -30.52 17.48 -7.70
C LEU A 224 -30.26 19.00 -7.72
N ILE A 225 -29.13 19.47 -7.19
CA ILE A 225 -28.74 20.89 -7.21
C ILE A 225 -28.13 21.24 -8.57
N LYS A 226 -28.97 21.26 -9.61
CA LYS A 226 -28.64 21.83 -10.91
C LYS A 226 -28.30 23.32 -10.73
N GLY A 227 -27.01 23.67 -10.90
CA GLY A 227 -26.53 25.05 -10.74
C GLY A 227 -25.24 25.21 -9.94
N LEU A 228 -24.64 24.12 -9.41
CA LEU A 228 -23.36 24.21 -8.72
C LEU A 228 -22.21 24.52 -9.72
N VAL A 229 -21.78 25.79 -9.77
CA VAL A 229 -20.73 26.31 -10.69
C VAL A 229 -19.32 25.76 -10.37
N ARG A 230 -19.16 24.98 -9.29
CA ARG A 230 -17.87 24.43 -8.84
C ARG A 230 -17.95 22.92 -8.64
N PRO A 231 -16.89 22.15 -8.96
CA PRO A 231 -16.89 20.69 -8.77
C PRO A 231 -16.91 20.35 -7.27
N LEU A 232 -17.57 19.24 -6.92
CA LEU A 232 -17.84 18.85 -5.54
C LEU A 232 -16.57 18.67 -4.68
N SER A 233 -15.42 18.37 -5.29
CA SER A 233 -14.10 18.31 -4.61
C SER A 233 -13.71 19.64 -3.97
N THR A 234 -14.06 20.78 -4.58
CA THR A 234 -13.78 22.12 -4.01
C THR A 234 -14.66 22.44 -2.79
N LEU A 235 -15.68 21.63 -2.52
CA LEU A 235 -16.51 21.71 -1.32
C LEU A 235 -16.04 20.76 -0.20
N ILE A 236 -14.95 20.02 -0.39
CA ILE A 236 -14.43 19.07 0.61
C ILE A 236 -12.94 19.33 0.82
N SER A 237 -12.57 19.97 1.93
CA SER A 237 -11.17 20.04 2.35
C SER A 237 -10.71 18.66 2.78
N SER A 238 -9.58 18.19 2.24
CA SER A 238 -9.11 16.82 2.43
C SER A 238 -7.60 16.82 2.70
N SER A 239 -7.17 16.24 3.81
CA SER A 239 -5.75 16.19 4.20
C SER A 239 -5.38 14.81 4.74
N GLN A 240 -4.10 14.45 4.60
CA GLN A 240 -3.57 13.20 5.12
C GLN A 240 -2.24 13.46 5.83
N SER A 241 -2.10 12.89 7.03
CA SER A 241 -0.89 12.91 7.85
C SER A 241 -0.54 11.49 8.27
N CYS A 242 0.67 11.03 7.96
CA CYS A 242 1.17 9.72 8.40
C CYS A 242 2.39 9.88 9.30
N GLN A 243 2.48 9.02 10.31
CA GLN A 243 3.60 8.89 11.23
C GLN A 243 4.20 7.50 11.09
N TYR A 244 5.52 7.41 11.02
CA TYR A 244 6.26 6.17 10.78
C TYR A 244 7.34 5.99 11.83
N THR A 245 7.39 4.81 12.43
CA THR A 245 8.50 4.37 13.28
C THR A 245 9.33 3.35 12.50
N LEU A 246 10.64 3.51 12.53
CA LEU A 246 11.60 2.70 11.78
C LEU A 246 12.54 1.94 12.73
N ASP A 247 12.83 0.67 12.41
CA ASP A 247 13.80 -0.12 13.18
C ASP A 247 15.20 0.51 13.08
N PRO A 248 15.85 0.88 14.21
CA PRO A 248 17.11 1.62 14.20
C PRO A 248 18.33 0.83 13.67
N LYS A 249 18.23 -0.49 13.54
CA LYS A 249 19.30 -1.38 13.04
C LYS A 249 19.08 -1.85 11.61
N ARG A 250 17.81 -2.01 11.22
CA ARG A 250 17.39 -2.64 9.96
C ARG A 250 16.69 -1.67 9.00
N LYS A 251 16.36 -0.45 9.43
CA LYS A 251 15.76 0.66 8.67
C LYS A 251 14.39 0.38 8.02
N HIS A 252 13.71 -0.69 8.39
CA HIS A 252 12.38 -1.03 7.87
C HIS A 252 11.28 -0.40 8.75
N VAL A 253 10.07 -0.29 8.20
CA VAL A 253 8.90 0.24 8.92
C VAL A 253 8.49 -0.75 10.01
N SER A 254 8.58 -0.34 11.28
CA SER A 254 8.06 -1.12 12.42
C SER A 254 6.62 -0.73 12.75
N GLU A 255 6.27 0.54 12.56
CA GLU A 255 4.91 1.03 12.69
C GLU A 255 4.63 2.12 11.64
N ALA A 256 3.42 2.12 11.08
CA ALA A 256 2.89 3.21 10.27
C ALA A 256 1.48 3.55 10.75
N MET A 257 1.21 4.81 11.08
CA MET A 257 -0.11 5.32 11.44
C MET A 257 -0.46 6.52 10.55
N CYS A 258 -1.32 6.29 9.57
CA CYS A 258 -1.91 7.31 8.72
C CYS A 258 -3.26 7.77 9.27
N LYS A 259 -3.51 9.08 9.22
CA LYS A 259 -4.77 9.73 9.53
C LYS A 259 -5.16 10.63 8.37
N GLU A 260 -6.40 10.52 7.95
CA GLU A 260 -6.96 11.24 6.82
C GLU A 260 -8.28 11.88 7.25
N GLU A 261 -8.49 13.13 6.87
CA GLU A 261 -9.67 13.90 7.23
C GLU A 261 -10.30 14.48 5.97
N HIS A 262 -11.61 14.30 5.81
CA HIS A 262 -12.41 14.95 4.79
C HIS A 262 -13.50 15.78 5.46
N LEU A 263 -13.41 17.11 5.36
CA LEU A 263 -14.39 18.06 5.87
C LEU A 263 -15.22 18.62 4.72
N PHE A 264 -16.52 18.37 4.74
CA PHE A 264 -17.46 19.11 3.90
C PHE A 264 -17.51 20.57 4.35
N LEU A 265 -17.02 21.48 3.51
CA LEU A 265 -16.86 22.90 3.80
C LEU A 265 -18.19 23.66 3.91
N PRO A 266 -19.24 23.39 3.10
CA PRO A 266 -20.55 24.01 3.29
C PRO A 266 -21.11 23.67 4.68
N PHE A 267 -21.56 24.70 5.38
CA PHE A 267 -22.02 24.62 6.77
C PHE A 267 -20.95 24.20 7.80
N SER A 268 -19.66 24.15 7.41
CA SER A 268 -18.58 23.96 8.38
C SER A 268 -18.36 25.20 9.24
N TYR A 269 -18.00 24.99 10.51
CA TYR A 269 -17.62 26.07 11.42
C TYR A 269 -16.12 26.00 11.73
N LYS A 270 -15.42 27.13 11.55
CA LYS A 270 -13.97 27.30 11.77
C LYS A 270 -13.09 26.24 11.07
N ASN A 271 -13.56 25.69 9.94
CA ASN A 271 -12.94 24.57 9.23
C ASN A 271 -12.59 23.36 10.13
N LYS A 272 -13.40 23.10 11.17
CA LYS A 272 -13.14 22.04 12.18
C LYS A 272 -14.38 21.26 12.62
N TYR A 273 -15.57 21.85 12.47
CA TYR A 273 -16.85 21.26 12.86
C TYR A 273 -17.78 21.22 11.64
N GLY A 274 -18.65 20.21 11.56
CA GLY A 274 -19.49 19.95 10.38
C GLY A 274 -19.53 18.48 9.99
N ILE A 275 -20.01 18.19 8.79
CA ILE A 275 -20.01 16.83 8.22
C ILE A 275 -18.56 16.46 7.89
N MET A 276 -18.03 15.45 8.57
CA MET A 276 -16.63 15.07 8.51
C MET A 276 -16.48 13.55 8.45
N THR A 277 -15.52 13.08 7.65
CA THR A 277 -15.07 11.68 7.66
C THR A 277 -13.61 11.65 8.10
N HIS A 278 -13.31 10.78 9.06
CA HIS A 278 -11.96 10.44 9.48
C HIS A 278 -11.64 9.02 9.04
N VAL A 279 -10.48 8.80 8.43
CA VAL A 279 -9.92 7.47 8.21
C VAL A 279 -8.62 7.36 8.99
N THR A 280 -8.48 6.31 9.79
CA THR A 280 -7.22 5.95 10.45
C THR A 280 -6.76 4.61 9.90
N GLN A 281 -5.50 4.50 9.54
CA GLN A 281 -4.88 3.27 9.05
C GLN A 281 -3.59 3.03 9.83
N THR A 282 -3.47 1.86 10.45
CA THR A 282 -2.34 1.46 11.29
C THR A 282 -1.78 0.13 10.81
N LEU A 283 -0.46 0.07 10.63
CA LEU A 283 0.30 -1.15 10.38
C LEU A 283 1.33 -1.31 11.49
N THR A 284 1.26 -2.40 12.26
CA THR A 284 2.24 -2.74 13.30
C THR A 284 2.94 -4.04 12.94
N LEU A 285 4.27 -4.01 12.91
CA LEU A 285 5.09 -5.17 12.57
C LEU A 285 5.11 -6.17 13.74
N GLU A 286 4.89 -7.45 13.42
CA GLU A 286 5.08 -8.55 14.37
C GLU A 286 6.39 -9.32 14.13
N ASP A 287 6.69 -9.70 12.88
CA ASP A 287 7.82 -10.58 12.57
C ASP A 287 8.49 -10.28 11.21
N THR A 288 9.75 -10.69 11.08
CA THR A 288 10.61 -10.49 9.90
C THR A 288 11.36 -11.76 9.47
N PRO A 289 10.67 -12.89 9.22
CA PRO A 289 11.34 -14.15 8.92
C PRO A 289 12.12 -14.07 7.60
N LYS A 290 13.13 -14.93 7.48
CA LYS A 290 13.85 -15.11 6.20
C LYS A 290 12.98 -15.92 5.24
N ILE A 291 13.07 -15.61 3.95
CA ILE A 291 12.51 -16.44 2.87
C ILE A 291 13.64 -16.94 1.98
N ASN A 292 13.43 -18.09 1.34
CA ASN A 292 14.41 -18.71 0.45
C ASN A 292 14.04 -18.55 -1.04
N SER A 293 12.80 -18.16 -1.36
CA SER A 293 12.37 -17.95 -2.74
C SER A 293 12.89 -16.62 -3.28
N ARG A 294 13.50 -16.68 -4.46
CA ARG A 294 13.82 -15.51 -5.32
C ARG A 294 12.85 -15.36 -6.49
N VAL A 295 11.80 -16.19 -6.53
CA VAL A 295 10.86 -16.23 -7.65
C VAL A 295 9.96 -15.00 -7.59
N PHE A 296 10.13 -14.12 -8.56
CA PHE A 296 9.21 -13.05 -8.88
C PHE A 296 8.92 -13.14 -10.38
N SER A 297 7.63 -13.10 -10.74
CA SER A 297 7.20 -13.06 -12.12
C SER A 297 6.14 -11.98 -12.26
N GLU A 298 6.37 -11.05 -13.18
CA GLU A 298 5.40 -10.02 -13.54
C GLU A 298 4.11 -10.69 -14.04
N GLY A 299 2.96 -10.10 -13.70
CA GLY A 299 1.65 -10.61 -14.13
C GLY A 299 1.30 -10.14 -15.54
N THR A 300 0.27 -10.74 -16.12
CA THR A 300 -0.21 -10.36 -17.47
C THR A 300 -0.96 -9.03 -17.50
N GLU A 301 -1.49 -8.59 -16.36
CA GLU A 301 -2.15 -7.30 -16.19
C GLU A 301 -1.23 -6.35 -15.42
N GLN A 302 -1.15 -5.09 -15.88
CA GLN A 302 -0.26 -4.08 -15.32
C GLN A 302 -1.08 -2.81 -15.04
N VAL A 303 -1.10 -2.36 -13.78
CA VAL A 303 -1.85 -1.17 -13.33
C VAL A 303 -1.04 -0.33 -12.35
N GLY A 304 -1.42 0.93 -12.17
CA GLY A 304 -0.79 1.84 -11.19
C GLY A 304 -1.32 1.67 -9.76
N LEU A 305 -0.65 2.33 -8.82
CA LEU A 305 -1.05 2.40 -7.40
C LEU A 305 -2.32 3.23 -7.14
N ALA A 306 -2.63 4.17 -8.03
CA ALA A 306 -3.81 5.02 -7.94
C ALA A 306 -5.14 4.23 -7.88
N PHE A 307 -6.10 4.75 -7.12
CA PHE A 307 -7.42 4.16 -6.91
C PHE A 307 -8.24 4.13 -8.21
N GLU A 308 -8.86 2.99 -8.50
CA GLU A 308 -9.77 2.86 -9.64
C GLU A 308 -11.24 2.92 -9.22
N SER A 309 -11.99 3.86 -9.79
CA SER A 309 -13.43 3.98 -9.54
C SER A 309 -14.20 2.75 -10.02
N THR A 310 -14.98 2.15 -9.12
CA THR A 310 -16.01 1.16 -9.47
C THR A 310 -17.33 1.85 -9.73
N LYS A 311 -17.95 1.62 -10.89
CA LYS A 311 -19.32 2.08 -11.16
C LYS A 311 -20.28 1.37 -10.20
N SER A 312 -20.82 2.10 -9.20
CA SER A 312 -21.88 1.57 -8.34
C SER A 312 -23.10 1.24 -9.18
N THR A 313 -23.51 -0.04 -9.20
CA THR A 313 -24.64 -0.51 -10.02
C THR A 313 -26.01 -0.16 -9.42
N SER A 314 -26.04 0.41 -8.20
CA SER A 314 -27.26 0.90 -7.54
C SER A 314 -26.99 2.14 -6.68
N PRO A 315 -27.99 3.02 -6.47
CA PRO A 315 -27.92 4.03 -5.42
C PRO A 315 -27.78 3.35 -4.04
N PRO A 316 -27.09 3.95 -3.06
CA PRO A 316 -27.24 3.52 -1.67
C PRO A 316 -28.69 3.77 -1.23
N LYS A 317 -29.27 2.87 -0.43
CA LYS A 317 -30.68 2.99 0.06
C LYS A 317 -30.99 4.33 0.73
N GLN A 318 -29.98 5.00 1.28
CA GLN A 318 -30.08 6.35 1.85
C GLN A 318 -30.37 7.42 0.78
N ALA A 319 -29.84 7.28 -0.44
CA ALA A 319 -30.15 8.19 -1.55
C ALA A 319 -31.61 8.02 -2.02
N GLU A 320 -32.13 6.79 -2.10
CA GLU A 320 -33.55 6.54 -2.37
C GLU A 320 -34.46 7.09 -1.25
N ALA A 321 -34.04 6.97 0.01
CA ALA A 321 -34.78 7.52 1.14
C ALA A 321 -34.85 9.07 1.08
N VAL A 322 -33.73 9.74 0.80
CA VAL A 322 -33.68 11.21 0.63
C VAL A 322 -34.47 11.68 -0.59
N LEU A 323 -34.45 10.93 -1.70
CA LEU A 323 -35.27 11.22 -2.87
C LEU A 323 -36.78 11.15 -2.55
N LYS A 324 -37.21 10.23 -1.68
CA LYS A 324 -38.60 10.11 -1.23
C LYS A 324 -39.04 11.21 -0.25
N THR A 325 -38.12 11.89 0.44
CA THR A 325 -38.45 13.06 1.30
C THR A 325 -38.39 14.39 0.57
N LEU A 326 -37.98 14.41 -0.71
CA LEU A 326 -37.91 15.59 -1.57
C LEU A 326 -38.99 15.60 -2.67
N GLN A 327 -39.97 14.68 -2.57
CA GLN A 327 -41.19 14.61 -3.38
C GLN A 327 -42.41 14.95 -2.52
#